data_AF-A0AAF1AZK8-F1
#
_entry.id   AF-A0AAF1AZK8-F1
#
_cell.length_a   1.000
_cell.length_b   1.000
_cell.length_c   1.000
_cell.angle_alpha   90.00
_cell.angle_beta   90.00
_cell.angle_gamma   90.00
#
_symmetry.space_group_name_H-M   'P 1'
#
loop_
_entity.id
_entity.type
_entity.pdbx_description
1 polymer ?
#
loop_
_entity_poly.entity_id
_entity_poly.type
_entity_poly.pdbx_seq_one_letter_code
_entity_poly.pdbx_strand_id
1 'polypeptide(L)'
;MSNVPSLVDLCVQTAIDNVRYLGDVGGVGEQLLERILPHCDVDQLKHIEDCSEGTDLSPLTDYLWKNFYHKKFGERSFNTVVQKMKSRNVTFQWRKLYEAKVKDMEEAQQKSIERMKKLYQNEDAQKKSRQVKLCTKVPPSSNKRNFYGGWGPGSIVGSSKSNLMKKSKVDFLKSQEVRNLTALRKNVVQKDDRPLCIRKPGGFSSKGSASTSQNIKPFQRR
;
A
#
# COMPACT_ATOMS: atom_id res chain seq x y z
N MET A 1 6.43 4.22 -57.41
CA MET A 1 7.75 3.95 -58.02
C MET A 1 8.68 3.52 -56.91
N SER A 2 9.00 2.23 -56.83
CA SER A 2 9.94 1.71 -55.84
C SER A 2 11.36 2.04 -56.29
N ASN A 3 11.94 3.08 -55.70
CA ASN A 3 13.36 3.38 -55.88
C ASN A 3 14.18 2.21 -55.34
N VAL A 4 15.21 1.79 -56.09
CA VAL A 4 16.15 0.77 -55.62
C VAL A 4 16.84 1.31 -54.36
N PRO A 5 16.79 0.60 -53.22
CA PRO A 5 17.39 1.09 -51.99
C PRO A 5 18.91 1.21 -52.16
N SER A 6 19.49 2.26 -51.57
CA SER A 6 20.95 2.41 -51.52
C SER A 6 21.56 1.29 -50.69
N LEU A 7 22.84 0.98 -50.95
CA LEU A 7 23.61 0.05 -50.11
C LEU A 7 23.56 0.47 -48.64
N VAL A 8 23.63 1.78 -48.37
CA VAL A 8 23.55 2.32 -47.00
C VAL A 8 22.20 2.01 -46.36
N ASP A 9 21.10 2.16 -47.10
CA ASP A 9 19.76 1.90 -46.59
C ASP A 9 19.55 0.40 -46.29
N LEU A 10 20.10 -0.48 -47.12
CA LEU A 10 20.11 -1.93 -46.88
C LEU A 10 20.91 -2.29 -45.62
N CYS A 11 22.08 -1.68 -45.41
CA CYS A 11 22.88 -1.89 -44.21
C CYS A 11 22.17 -1.37 -42.95
N VAL A 12 21.54 -0.20 -43.01
CA VAL A 12 20.76 0.36 -41.89
C VAL A 12 19.57 -0.55 -41.57
N GLN A 13 18.84 -1.03 -42.57
CA GLN A 13 17.72 -1.95 -42.35
C GLN A 13 18.19 -3.25 -41.70
N THR A 14 19.30 -3.82 -42.20
CA THR A 14 19.89 -5.03 -41.63
C THR A 14 20.32 -4.82 -40.18
N ALA A 15 20.89 -3.65 -39.87
CA ALA A 15 21.27 -3.28 -38.51
C ALA A 15 20.03 -3.14 -37.61
N ILE A 16 18.94 -2.54 -38.10
CA ILE A 16 17.65 -2.43 -37.39
C ILE A 16 17.08 -3.81 -37.08
N ASP A 17 17.10 -4.73 -38.06
CA ASP A 17 16.57 -6.09 -37.88
C ASP A 17 17.40 -6.90 -36.86
N ASN A 18 18.67 -6.54 -36.66
CA ASN A 18 19.64 -7.22 -35.79
C ASN A 18 20.10 -6.38 -34.60
N VAL A 19 19.30 -5.38 -34.15
CA VAL A 19 19.67 -4.46 -33.05
C VAL A 19 20.10 -5.18 -31.78
N ARG A 20 19.55 -6.37 -31.51
CA ARG A 20 19.87 -7.20 -30.34
C ARG A 20 21.35 -7.60 -30.24
N TYR A 21 22.06 -7.58 -31.35
CA TYR A 21 23.48 -7.94 -31.43
C TYR A 21 24.40 -6.72 -31.51
N LEU A 22 23.84 -5.50 -31.46
CA LEU A 22 24.64 -4.29 -31.39
C LEU A 22 25.25 -4.16 -29.99
N GLY A 23 26.57 -3.97 -29.95
CA GLY A 23 27.35 -3.72 -28.75
C GLY A 23 27.94 -2.32 -28.78
N ASP A 24 29.27 -2.24 -28.79
CA ASP A 24 29.98 -0.96 -28.91
C ASP A 24 29.77 -0.31 -30.28
N VAL A 25 29.37 0.96 -30.26
CA VAL A 25 29.09 1.81 -31.44
C VAL A 25 29.97 3.05 -31.50
N GLY A 26 31.03 3.14 -30.69
CA GLY A 26 31.88 4.34 -30.59
C GLY A 26 32.58 4.76 -31.90
N GLY A 27 32.71 3.86 -32.87
CA GLY A 27 33.28 4.15 -34.19
C GLY A 27 32.26 4.44 -35.30
N VAL A 28 30.95 4.39 -35.00
CA VAL A 28 29.89 4.56 -36.01
C VAL A 28 29.55 6.05 -36.14
N GLY A 29 29.36 6.52 -37.37
CA GLY A 29 28.96 7.91 -37.61
C GLY A 29 27.58 8.23 -37.02
N GLU A 30 27.46 9.41 -36.40
CA GLU A 30 26.24 9.88 -35.72
C GLU A 30 24.98 9.78 -36.60
N GLN A 31 25.11 10.09 -37.91
CA GLN A 31 24.01 10.03 -38.87
C GLN A 31 23.41 8.64 -39.06
N LEU A 32 24.20 7.57 -38.90
CA LEU A 32 23.71 6.20 -38.97
C LEU A 32 23.03 5.80 -37.66
N LEU A 33 23.61 6.21 -36.54
CA LEU A 33 23.05 6.02 -35.20
C LEU A 33 21.68 6.69 -35.07
N GLU A 34 21.51 7.91 -35.59
CA GLU A 34 20.22 8.61 -35.61
C GLU A 34 19.11 7.82 -36.32
N ARG A 35 19.47 6.98 -37.31
CA ARG A 35 18.50 6.14 -38.02
C ARG A 35 18.24 4.81 -37.32
N ILE A 36 19.24 4.24 -36.65
CA ILE A 36 19.15 2.89 -36.04
C ILE A 36 18.60 2.96 -34.62
N LEU A 37 19.12 3.87 -33.77
CA LEU A 37 18.79 3.97 -32.35
C LEU A 37 17.30 4.16 -32.02
N PRO A 38 16.49 4.89 -32.82
CA PRO A 38 15.05 5.01 -32.57
C PRO A 38 14.28 3.69 -32.57
N HIS A 39 14.83 2.65 -33.22
CA HIS A 39 14.21 1.33 -33.30
C HIS A 39 14.62 0.41 -32.15
N CYS A 40 15.53 0.85 -31.27
CA CYS A 40 15.96 0.06 -30.13
C CYS A 40 14.89 -0.04 -29.05
N ASP A 41 14.83 -1.18 -28.37
CA ASP A 41 14.14 -1.33 -27.09
C ASP A 41 14.94 -0.65 -25.97
N VAL A 42 14.30 -0.44 -24.81
CA VAL A 42 14.96 0.18 -23.66
C VAL A 42 16.18 -0.61 -23.20
N ASP A 43 16.06 -1.93 -23.12
CA ASP A 43 17.14 -2.79 -22.64
C ASP A 43 18.30 -2.85 -23.65
N GLN A 44 17.98 -2.79 -24.95
CA GLN A 44 18.97 -2.73 -26.02
C GLN A 44 19.72 -1.40 -26.00
N LEU A 45 18.99 -0.27 -25.87
CA LEU A 45 19.61 1.04 -25.78
C LEU A 45 20.53 1.13 -24.55
N LYS A 46 20.08 0.59 -23.41
CA LYS A 46 20.89 0.50 -22.20
C LYS A 46 22.16 -0.32 -22.43
N HIS A 47 22.04 -1.48 -23.07
CA HIS A 47 23.17 -2.35 -23.37
C HIS A 47 24.21 -1.66 -24.27
N ILE A 48 23.76 -1.00 -25.33
CA ILE A 48 24.64 -0.25 -26.25
C ILE A 48 25.41 0.84 -25.49
N GLU A 49 24.72 1.64 -24.67
CA GLU A 49 25.36 2.69 -23.88
C GLU A 49 26.30 2.16 -22.78
N ASP A 50 26.02 0.97 -22.23
CA ASP A 50 26.92 0.30 -21.27
C ASP A 50 28.16 -0.29 -21.95
N CYS A 51 28.05 -0.69 -23.23
CA CYS A 51 29.17 -1.24 -24.00
C CYS A 51 30.05 -0.17 -24.66
N SER A 52 29.50 1.01 -24.98
CA SER A 52 30.23 2.11 -25.62
C SER A 52 31.01 2.98 -24.63
N GLU A 53 31.84 2.35 -23.79
CA GLU A 53 32.66 3.07 -22.80
C GLU A 53 33.64 4.04 -23.50
N GLY A 54 33.39 5.35 -23.39
CA GLY A 54 34.28 6.39 -23.91
C GLY A 54 33.72 7.24 -25.06
N THR A 55 32.51 6.94 -25.56
CA THR A 55 31.81 7.81 -26.53
C THR A 55 30.55 8.40 -25.89
N ASP A 56 30.47 9.74 -25.84
CA ASP A 56 29.30 10.42 -25.31
C ASP A 56 28.13 10.33 -26.30
N LEU A 57 27.30 9.30 -26.15
CA LEU A 57 26.05 9.12 -26.93
C LEU A 57 24.88 9.98 -26.42
N SER A 58 25.07 10.69 -25.30
CA SER A 58 24.06 11.55 -24.67
C SER A 58 23.27 12.46 -25.63
N PRO A 59 23.87 13.14 -26.63
CA PRO A 59 23.09 13.99 -27.54
C PRO A 59 22.10 13.20 -28.40
N LEU A 60 22.41 11.95 -28.74
CA LEU A 60 21.57 11.08 -29.55
C LEU A 60 20.59 10.25 -28.71
N THR A 61 20.90 9.99 -27.44
CA THR A 61 20.09 9.06 -26.64
C THR A 61 19.17 9.75 -25.65
N ASP A 62 19.47 10.97 -25.21
CA ASP A 62 18.68 11.65 -24.16
C ASP A 62 17.22 11.88 -24.60
N TYR A 63 16.97 12.19 -25.88
CA TYR A 63 15.61 12.30 -26.41
C TYR A 63 14.89 10.95 -26.50
N LEU A 64 15.61 9.85 -26.76
CA LEU A 64 15.06 8.49 -26.77
C LEU A 64 14.65 8.09 -25.35
N TRP A 65 15.51 8.32 -24.37
CA TRP A 65 15.19 8.10 -22.96
C TRP A 65 13.99 8.92 -22.49
N LYS A 66 13.87 10.17 -22.95
CA LYS A 66 12.70 11.02 -22.71
C LYS A 66 11.41 10.39 -23.27
N ASN A 67 11.47 9.87 -24.50
CA ASN A 67 10.34 9.18 -25.12
C ASN A 67 9.97 7.87 -24.42
N PHE A 68 10.96 7.07 -24.01
CA PHE A 68 10.72 5.85 -23.23
C PHE A 68 10.09 6.14 -21.87
N TYR A 69 10.56 7.19 -21.20
CA TYR A 69 9.98 7.63 -19.93
C TYR A 69 8.50 8.02 -20.12
N HIS A 70 8.20 8.81 -21.15
CA HIS A 70 6.84 9.22 -21.48
C HIS A 70 5.96 8.00 -21.79
N LYS A 71 6.44 7.06 -22.62
CA LYS A 71 5.71 5.85 -23.03
C LYS A 71 5.44 4.90 -21.85
N LYS A 72 6.43 4.67 -20.97
CA LYS A 72 6.30 3.70 -19.87
C LYS A 72 5.49 4.24 -18.69
N PHE A 73 5.67 5.51 -18.34
CA PHE A 73 5.08 6.07 -17.12
C PHE A 73 3.95 7.07 -17.37
N GLY A 74 3.73 7.47 -18.62
CA GLY A 74 2.68 8.39 -19.02
C GLY A 74 2.98 9.86 -18.72
N GLU A 75 2.14 10.70 -19.32
CA GLU A 75 2.28 12.16 -19.38
C GLU A 75 2.28 12.85 -18.01
N ARG A 76 1.40 12.42 -17.08
CA ARG A 76 1.29 13.04 -15.75
C ARG A 76 2.63 13.01 -15.00
N SER A 77 3.29 11.85 -15.05
CA SER A 77 4.54 11.67 -14.35
C SER A 77 5.71 12.37 -15.04
N PHE A 78 5.68 12.41 -16.38
CA PHE A 78 6.62 13.17 -17.19
C PHE A 78 6.53 14.68 -16.88
N ASN A 79 5.33 15.26 -16.92
CA ASN A 79 5.09 16.67 -16.60
C ASN A 79 5.55 17.02 -15.18
N THR A 80 5.32 16.13 -14.22
CA THR A 80 5.80 16.31 -12.84
C THR A 80 7.33 16.43 -12.78
N VAL A 81 8.06 15.60 -13.52
CA VAL A 81 9.53 15.64 -13.59
C VAL A 81 10.02 16.91 -14.28
N VAL A 82 9.43 17.25 -15.43
CA VAL A 82 9.77 18.48 -16.16
C VAL A 82 9.51 19.72 -15.31
N GLN A 83 8.39 19.76 -14.59
CA GLN A 83 8.07 20.87 -13.68
C GLN A 83 9.09 20.96 -12.54
N LYS A 84 9.47 19.83 -11.92
CA LYS A 84 10.51 19.79 -10.87
C LYS A 84 11.87 20.27 -11.37
N MET A 85 12.26 19.90 -12.59
CA MET A 85 13.48 20.40 -13.22
C MET A 85 13.44 21.91 -13.42
N LYS A 86 12.35 22.43 -14.01
CA LYS A 86 12.14 23.86 -14.23
C LYS A 86 12.16 24.65 -12.93
N SER A 87 11.48 24.16 -11.89
CA SER A 87 11.46 24.84 -10.58
C SER A 87 12.83 24.89 -9.90
N ARG A 88 13.69 23.90 -10.14
CA ARG A 88 15.03 23.84 -9.53
C ARG A 88 16.12 24.38 -10.45
N ASN A 89 15.79 24.75 -11.70
CA ASN A 89 16.74 25.12 -12.75
C ASN A 89 17.87 24.08 -12.94
N VAL A 90 17.53 22.78 -12.87
CA VAL A 90 18.51 21.69 -13.09
C VAL A 90 18.07 20.81 -14.24
N THR A 91 19.00 20.51 -15.13
CA THR A 91 18.87 19.49 -16.17
C THR A 91 19.48 18.18 -15.67
N PHE A 92 18.71 17.10 -15.71
CA PHE A 92 19.20 15.76 -15.42
C PHE A 92 19.09 14.89 -16.66
N GLN A 93 20.00 13.92 -16.79
CA GLN A 93 19.94 12.89 -17.83
C GLN A 93 18.67 12.04 -17.69
N TRP A 94 17.90 11.89 -18.77
CA TRP A 94 16.64 11.14 -18.74
C TRP A 94 16.85 9.66 -18.41
N ARG A 95 17.99 9.09 -18.81
CA ARG A 95 18.41 7.73 -18.45
C ARG A 95 18.40 7.51 -16.93
N LYS A 96 19.09 8.36 -16.17
CA LYS A 96 19.20 8.24 -14.70
C LYS A 96 17.84 8.36 -14.02
N LEU A 97 16.96 9.23 -14.52
CA LEU A 97 15.60 9.40 -14.00
C LEU A 97 14.74 8.18 -14.27
N TYR A 98 14.91 7.58 -15.45
CA TYR A 98 14.23 6.35 -15.81
C TYR A 98 14.65 5.22 -14.87
N GLU A 99 15.95 5.00 -14.69
CA GLU A 99 16.49 3.96 -13.80
C GLU A 99 16.05 4.15 -12.34
N ALA A 100 16.15 5.37 -11.80
CA ALA A 100 15.71 5.67 -10.45
C ALA A 100 14.23 5.33 -10.24
N LYS A 101 13.37 5.68 -11.21
CA LYS A 101 11.95 5.41 -11.11
C LYS A 101 11.60 3.93 -11.28
N VAL A 102 12.34 3.20 -12.11
CA VAL A 102 12.18 1.74 -12.20
C VAL A 102 12.49 1.09 -10.86
N LYS A 103 13.60 1.48 -10.21
CA LYS A 103 13.95 1.01 -8.86
C LYS A 103 12.87 1.34 -7.84
N ASP A 104 12.34 2.56 -7.83
CA ASP A 104 11.26 2.96 -6.92
C ASP A 104 10.00 2.08 -7.09
N MET A 105 9.66 1.73 -8.34
CA MET A 105 8.52 0.86 -8.65
C MET A 105 8.76 -0.58 -8.20
N GLU A 106 9.94 -1.13 -8.47
CA GLU A 106 10.34 -2.47 -8.04
C GLU A 106 10.33 -2.59 -6.51
N GLU A 107 10.83 -1.59 -5.80
CA GLU A 107 10.77 -1.55 -4.35
C GLU A 107 9.33 -1.49 -3.83
N ALA A 108 8.46 -0.68 -4.44
CA ALA A 108 7.06 -0.60 -4.06
C ALA A 108 6.34 -1.94 -4.29
N GLN A 109 6.63 -2.61 -5.41
CA GLN A 109 6.12 -3.95 -5.71
C GLN A 109 6.63 -4.95 -4.67
N GLN A 110 7.92 -4.98 -4.38
CA GLN A 110 8.53 -5.89 -3.42
C GLN A 110 7.94 -5.69 -2.01
N LYS A 111 7.79 -4.45 -1.54
CA LYS A 111 7.14 -4.12 -0.27
C LYS A 111 5.70 -4.65 -0.22
N SER A 112 4.96 -4.58 -1.33
CA SER A 112 3.60 -5.13 -1.42
C SER A 112 3.58 -6.66 -1.36
N ILE A 113 4.48 -7.33 -2.07
CA ILE A 113 4.64 -8.80 -2.06
C ILE A 113 5.00 -9.28 -0.66
N GLU A 114 5.95 -8.62 0.00
CA GLU A 114 6.34 -8.92 1.38
C GLU A 114 5.19 -8.74 2.37
N ARG A 115 4.40 -7.67 2.21
CA ARG A 115 3.20 -7.46 3.02
C ARG A 115 2.21 -8.62 2.85
N MET A 116 1.96 -9.06 1.62
CA MET A 116 1.07 -10.22 1.39
C MET A 116 1.65 -11.49 2.00
N LYS A 117 2.94 -11.77 1.80
CA LYS A 117 3.62 -12.94 2.37
C LYS A 117 3.51 -12.98 3.89
N LYS A 118 3.67 -11.85 4.57
CA LYS A 118 3.49 -11.73 6.02
C LYS A 118 2.06 -12.05 6.46
N LEU A 119 1.05 -11.60 5.71
CA LEU A 119 -0.35 -11.91 6.02
C LEU A 119 -0.63 -13.41 5.94
N TYR A 120 -0.16 -14.09 4.88
CA TYR A 120 -0.32 -15.54 4.76
C TYR A 120 0.40 -16.31 5.88
N GLN A 121 1.64 -15.92 6.20
CA GLN A 121 2.39 -16.55 7.30
C GLN A 121 1.68 -16.39 8.65
N ASN A 122 1.11 -15.21 8.91
CA ASN A 122 0.36 -14.94 10.14
C ASN A 122 -0.94 -15.77 10.20
N GLU A 123 -1.66 -15.88 9.10
CA GLU A 123 -2.86 -16.70 8.99
C GLU A 123 -2.56 -18.20 9.20
N ASP A 124 -1.50 -18.70 8.56
CA ASP A 124 -1.06 -20.09 8.73
C ASP A 124 -0.58 -20.37 10.16
N ALA A 125 0.14 -19.43 10.78
CA ALA A 125 0.52 -19.53 12.18
C ALA A 125 -0.71 -19.53 13.10
N GLN A 126 -1.73 -18.71 12.79
CA GLN A 126 -2.99 -18.70 13.53
C GLN A 126 -3.72 -20.04 13.38
N LYS A 127 -3.78 -20.63 12.18
CA LYS A 127 -4.37 -21.96 11.96
C LYS A 127 -3.62 -23.06 12.71
N LYS A 128 -2.28 -23.07 12.63
CA LYS A 128 -1.42 -23.99 13.39
C LYS A 128 -1.56 -23.82 14.91
N SER A 129 -1.81 -22.59 15.39
CA SER A 129 -2.03 -22.34 16.82
C SER A 129 -3.35 -22.94 17.33
N ARG A 130 -4.37 -23.03 16.48
CA ARG A 130 -5.68 -23.63 16.78
C ARG A 130 -5.70 -25.15 16.59
N GLN A 131 -4.71 -25.71 15.90
CA GLN A 131 -4.63 -27.14 15.66
C GLN A 131 -4.36 -27.90 16.97
N VAL A 132 -5.13 -28.98 17.19
CA VAL A 132 -4.93 -29.87 18.34
C VAL A 132 -3.55 -30.49 18.27
N LYS A 133 -2.72 -30.23 19.29
CA LYS A 133 -1.41 -30.86 19.45
C LYS A 133 -1.54 -32.06 20.37
N LEU A 134 -1.14 -33.24 19.90
CA LEU A 134 -1.02 -34.43 20.74
C LEU A 134 0.07 -34.17 21.79
N CYS A 135 -0.33 -34.11 23.06
CA CYS A 135 0.60 -33.95 24.16
C CYS A 135 1.26 -35.31 24.45
N THR A 136 2.52 -35.47 24.05
CA THR A 136 3.32 -36.67 24.35
C THR A 136 3.87 -36.66 25.78
N LYS A 137 3.71 -35.55 26.50
CA LYS A 137 4.02 -35.45 27.92
C LYS A 137 2.93 -36.22 28.67
N VAL A 138 3.28 -37.43 29.13
CA VAL A 138 2.52 -38.10 30.18
C VAL A 138 2.48 -37.14 31.38
N PRO A 139 1.30 -36.75 31.89
CA PRO A 139 1.23 -35.90 33.07
C PRO A 139 2.01 -36.59 34.21
N PRO A 140 2.78 -35.85 35.03
CA PRO A 140 3.54 -36.45 36.11
C PRO A 140 2.62 -37.32 36.97
N SER A 141 2.92 -38.61 37.09
CA SER A 141 2.05 -39.61 37.74
C SER A 141 2.00 -39.47 39.27
N SER A 142 2.55 -38.40 39.83
CA SER A 142 2.54 -38.13 41.25
C SER A 142 1.31 -37.30 41.65
N ASN A 143 0.15 -37.95 41.71
CA ASN A 143 -0.78 -37.86 42.85
C ASN A 143 -2.09 -38.57 42.51
N LYS A 144 -2.32 -39.69 43.20
CA LYS A 144 -3.64 -40.32 43.34
C LYS A 144 -4.61 -39.27 43.90
N ARG A 145 -5.39 -38.61 43.05
CA ARG A 145 -6.62 -37.96 43.50
C ARG A 145 -7.66 -39.06 43.67
N ASN A 146 -7.93 -39.42 44.92
CA ASN A 146 -9.02 -40.33 45.27
C ASN A 146 -10.35 -39.72 44.79
N PHE A 147 -10.99 -40.41 43.84
CA PHE A 147 -12.31 -40.07 43.29
C PHE A 147 -13.46 -40.67 44.12
N TYR A 148 -13.19 -41.24 45.30
CA TYR A 148 -14.23 -41.79 46.19
C TYR A 148 -13.92 -41.49 47.66
N GLY A 149 -14.91 -40.91 48.34
CA GLY A 149 -15.13 -41.00 49.80
C GLY A 149 -14.17 -40.24 50.70
N GLY A 150 -14.60 -39.08 51.19
CA GLY A 150 -13.91 -38.36 52.27
C GLY A 150 -14.88 -37.49 53.06
N TRP A 151 -15.64 -38.13 53.95
CA TRP A 151 -16.39 -37.46 55.02
C TRP A 151 -15.39 -36.88 56.02
N GLY A 152 -15.38 -35.56 56.18
CA GLY A 152 -14.57 -34.83 57.15
C GLY A 152 -15.24 -33.48 57.45
N PRO A 153 -15.50 -33.15 58.73
CA PRO A 153 -16.41 -32.06 59.10
C PRO A 153 -15.68 -30.72 59.18
N GLY A 154 -16.36 -29.64 58.78
CA GLY A 154 -16.09 -28.30 59.32
C GLY A 154 -15.81 -27.20 58.28
N SER A 155 -16.69 -26.20 58.30
CA SER A 155 -16.62 -24.88 57.65
C SER A 155 -17.01 -24.80 56.16
N ILE A 156 -18.33 -24.92 55.93
CA ILE A 156 -18.98 -24.19 54.84
C ILE A 156 -18.92 -22.70 55.21
N VAL A 157 -17.86 -22.01 54.79
CA VAL A 157 -17.87 -20.55 54.66
C VAL A 157 -18.19 -20.23 53.22
N GLY A 158 -19.38 -19.65 53.03
CA GLY A 158 -20.00 -19.45 51.73
C GLY A 158 -19.18 -18.60 50.77
N SER A 159 -19.00 -19.12 49.55
CA SER A 159 -19.14 -18.35 48.30
C SER A 159 -19.02 -19.32 47.11
N SER A 160 -20.04 -20.16 46.93
CA SER A 160 -20.22 -21.00 45.74
C SER A 160 -20.65 -20.17 44.52
N LYS A 161 -19.82 -19.20 44.12
CA LYS A 161 -19.90 -18.58 42.79
C LYS A 161 -18.58 -18.88 42.09
N SER A 162 -18.64 -19.85 41.19
CA SER A 162 -17.56 -20.37 40.37
C SER A 162 -16.73 -19.26 39.69
N ASN A 163 -15.45 -19.54 39.46
CA ASN A 163 -14.51 -18.63 38.80
C ASN A 163 -15.01 -18.11 37.44
N LEU A 164 -15.87 -18.89 36.75
CA LEU A 164 -16.48 -18.50 35.48
C LEU A 164 -17.41 -17.28 35.63
N MET A 165 -18.29 -17.28 36.64
CA MET A 165 -19.23 -16.19 36.87
C MET A 165 -18.53 -14.91 37.36
N LYS A 166 -17.39 -15.07 38.05
CA LYS A 166 -16.54 -13.94 38.43
C LYS A 166 -15.83 -13.35 37.21
N LYS A 167 -15.29 -14.19 36.33
CA LYS A 167 -14.63 -13.76 35.09
C LYS A 167 -15.60 -13.06 34.14
N SER A 168 -16.78 -13.63 33.91
CA SER A 168 -17.79 -13.01 33.04
C SER A 168 -18.26 -11.64 33.54
N LYS A 169 -18.44 -11.46 34.85
CA LYS A 169 -18.75 -10.16 35.44
C LYS A 169 -17.63 -9.14 35.25
N VAL A 170 -16.38 -9.55 35.42
CA VAL A 170 -15.22 -8.68 35.21
C VAL A 170 -15.06 -8.30 33.73
N ASP A 171 -15.25 -9.25 32.83
CA ASP A 171 -15.16 -9.02 31.37
C ASP A 171 -16.31 -8.11 30.88
N PHE A 172 -17.52 -8.28 31.42
CA PHE A 172 -18.66 -7.39 31.15
C PHE A 172 -18.35 -5.95 31.58
N LEU A 173 -17.81 -5.75 32.79
CA LEU A 173 -17.43 -4.41 33.27
C LEU A 173 -16.30 -3.76 32.46
N LYS A 174 -15.46 -4.57 31.80
CA LYS A 174 -14.38 -4.11 30.91
C LYS A 174 -14.81 -3.93 29.44
N SER A 175 -16.03 -4.31 29.10
CA SER A 175 -16.55 -4.24 27.73
C SER A 175 -16.63 -2.81 27.19
N GLN A 176 -16.59 -2.67 25.87
CA GLN A 176 -16.72 -1.38 25.19
C GLN A 176 -18.08 -0.73 25.43
N GLU A 177 -19.14 -1.54 25.60
CA GLU A 177 -20.51 -1.08 25.84
C GLU A 177 -20.63 -0.35 27.19
N VAL A 178 -20.07 -0.93 28.27
CA VAL A 178 -20.06 -0.29 29.59
C VAL A 178 -19.21 0.99 29.61
N ARG A 179 -18.10 1.00 28.85
CA ARG A 179 -17.27 2.20 28.67
C ARG A 179 -18.03 3.32 27.94
N ASN A 180 -18.75 2.99 26.87
CA ASN A 180 -19.57 3.93 26.12
C ASN A 180 -20.71 4.51 26.98
N LEU A 181 -21.42 3.68 27.76
CA LEU A 181 -22.47 4.14 28.67
C LEU A 181 -21.93 5.06 29.78
N THR A 182 -20.75 4.75 30.32
CA THR A 182 -20.10 5.60 31.33
C THR A 182 -19.66 6.94 30.74
N ALA A 183 -19.12 6.94 29.51
CA ALA A 183 -18.75 8.16 28.81
C ALA A 183 -19.98 9.04 28.52
N LEU A 184 -21.09 8.44 28.09
CA LEU A 184 -22.36 9.15 27.90
C LEU A 184 -22.86 9.78 29.21
N ARG A 185 -22.83 9.05 30.33
CA ARG A 185 -23.22 9.59 31.64
C ARG A 185 -22.31 10.73 32.11
N LYS A 186 -20.99 10.65 31.89
CA LYS A 186 -20.07 11.76 32.18
C LYS A 186 -20.35 13.01 31.35
N ASN A 187 -20.71 12.83 30.08
CA ASN A 187 -21.07 13.95 29.20
C ASN A 187 -22.43 14.58 29.57
N VAL A 188 -23.33 13.81 30.17
CA VAL A 188 -24.59 14.34 30.74
C VAL A 188 -24.30 15.18 31.99
N VAL A 189 -23.46 14.70 32.90
CA VAL A 189 -23.09 15.46 34.11
C VAL A 189 -22.34 16.76 33.77
N GLN A 190 -21.47 16.75 32.75
CA GLN A 190 -20.80 17.98 32.29
C GLN A 190 -21.73 18.97 31.57
N LYS A 191 -22.96 18.58 31.23
CA LYS A 191 -23.94 19.46 30.58
C LYS A 191 -24.74 20.29 31.59
N ASP A 192 -24.78 19.86 32.85
CA ASP A 192 -25.50 20.56 33.92
C ASP A 192 -24.64 21.63 34.62
N ASP A 193 -23.32 21.65 34.41
CA ASP A 193 -22.38 22.64 34.99
C ASP A 193 -21.99 23.78 34.02
N ARG A 194 -22.88 24.17 33.09
CA ARG A 194 -22.69 25.41 32.32
C ARG A 194 -23.42 26.57 33.02
N PRO A 195 -22.71 27.62 33.48
CA PRO A 195 -23.35 28.74 34.16
C PRO A 195 -24.25 29.52 33.20
N LEU A 196 -25.53 29.67 33.59
CA LEU A 196 -26.51 30.53 32.96
C LEU A 196 -26.06 32.00 33.06
N CYS A 197 -25.67 32.58 31.92
CA CYS A 197 -25.43 34.02 31.83
C CYS A 197 -26.78 34.74 31.93
N ILE A 198 -26.96 35.48 33.03
CA ILE A 198 -28.07 36.40 33.25
C ILE A 198 -28.02 37.49 32.17
N ARG A 199 -28.99 37.50 31.26
CA ARG A 199 -29.44 38.72 30.58
C ARG A 199 -30.96 38.84 30.73
N LYS A 200 -31.37 40.01 31.21
CA LYS A 200 -32.73 40.46 31.54
C LYS A 200 -33.72 40.32 30.36
N PRO A 201 -35.03 40.28 30.64
CA PRO A 201 -36.05 39.86 29.69
C PRO A 201 -36.50 41.01 28.78
N GLY A 202 -36.83 40.68 27.54
CA GLY A 202 -37.51 41.58 26.62
C GLY A 202 -38.28 40.79 25.57
N GLY A 203 -39.60 40.99 25.57
CA GLY A 203 -40.42 40.90 24.36
C GLY A 203 -40.94 39.53 23.96
N PHE A 204 -42.25 39.34 24.15
CA PHE A 204 -43.08 38.37 23.46
C PHE A 204 -42.87 38.38 21.94
N SER A 205 -42.87 37.22 21.28
CA SER A 205 -43.80 36.96 20.18
C SER A 205 -43.87 35.49 19.81
N SER A 206 -45.11 35.02 19.72
CA SER A 206 -45.58 33.72 19.26
C SER A 206 -45.54 33.61 17.73
N LYS A 207 -45.78 32.39 17.24
CA LYS A 207 -45.98 31.89 15.86
C LYS A 207 -44.69 31.34 15.24
N GLY A 208 -44.53 30.05 14.98
CA GLY A 208 -45.51 29.03 14.62
C GLY A 208 -45.48 28.84 13.10
N SER A 209 -44.95 27.72 12.62
CA SER A 209 -45.56 26.89 11.58
C SER A 209 -44.63 25.76 11.17
N ALA A 210 -45.23 24.58 11.10
CA ALA A 210 -44.68 23.34 10.60
C ALA A 210 -44.34 23.41 9.09
N SER A 211 -43.40 22.58 8.65
CA SER A 211 -43.59 21.86 7.40
C SER A 211 -42.82 20.55 7.41
N THR A 212 -43.56 19.49 7.09
CA THR A 212 -43.18 18.09 7.11
C THR A 212 -42.69 17.66 5.74
N SER A 213 -41.91 16.58 5.75
CA SER A 213 -41.89 15.48 4.79
C SER A 213 -40.69 15.36 3.84
N GLN A 214 -40.19 14.14 3.88
CA GLN A 214 -39.03 13.57 3.25
C GLN A 214 -39.35 13.13 1.80
N ASN A 215 -38.32 12.84 1.00
CA ASN A 215 -38.08 11.47 0.55
C ASN A 215 -36.78 11.33 -0.25
N ILE A 216 -35.95 10.35 0.15
CA ILE A 216 -34.77 9.88 -0.56
C ILE A 216 -35.15 8.56 -1.25
N LYS A 217 -34.95 8.47 -2.57
CA LYS A 217 -35.23 7.28 -3.39
C LYS A 217 -34.13 6.21 -3.21
N PRO A 218 -34.47 4.90 -3.23
CA PRO A 218 -33.48 3.84 -3.36
C PRO A 218 -33.30 3.39 -4.82
N PHE A 219 -32.06 2.98 -5.13
CA PHE A 219 -31.60 2.40 -6.38
C PHE A 219 -32.00 0.91 -6.48
N GLN A 220 -32.52 0.47 -7.64
CA GLN A 220 -32.63 -0.95 -8.00
C GLN A 220 -31.52 -1.35 -8.98
N ARG A 221 -30.95 -2.54 -8.77
CA ARG A 221 -30.08 -3.24 -9.73
C ARG A 221 -30.93 -4.16 -10.62
N ARG A 222 -30.54 -4.23 -11.88
CA ARG A 222 -30.76 -5.38 -12.76
C ARG A 222 -29.39 -5.87 -13.21
#